data_AF-A0A7S2JFR1-F1
#
_entry.id   AF-A0A7S2JFR1-F1
#
_cell.length_a   1.000
_cell.length_b   1.000
_cell.length_c   1.000
_cell.angle_alpha   90.00
_cell.angle_beta   90.00
_cell.angle_gamma   90.00
#
_symmetry.space_group_name_H-M   'P 1'
#
loop_
_entity.id
_entity.type
_entity.pdbx_description
1 polymer ?
#
loop_
_entity_poly.entity_id
_entity_poly.type
_entity_poly.pdbx_seq_one_letter_code
_entity_poly.pdbx_strand_id
1 'polypeptide(L)'
;VDLPSRIVSFVTFLLGSKYFEPVMGLLILLNTANIGWTINRELDGEDTSTNTILEAAFLIVFALELVLRFVESGRQTLKVPWNLFDFLLISVTILVMILASFDTLALRTGTLTDSMKQVLVLRILRLLRLVRAVRLMRIFRSLWKLVEGLKQCMGTMISALL
;
A
#
# COMPACT_ATOMS: atom_id res chain seq x y z
N VAL A 1 18.50 7.81 15.15
CA VAL A 1 17.97 9.12 14.71
C VAL A 1 17.17 9.63 15.88
N ASP A 2 17.74 10.50 16.70
CA ASP A 2 17.06 11.09 17.85
C ASP A 2 16.10 12.16 17.34
N LEU A 3 14.93 11.72 16.85
CA LEU A 3 13.87 12.65 16.52
C LEU A 3 13.33 13.30 17.79
N PRO A 4 12.99 14.60 17.75
CA PRO A 4 12.43 15.29 18.91
C PRO A 4 11.15 14.59 19.37
N SER A 5 11.06 14.30 20.67
CA SER A 5 9.99 13.53 21.30
C SER A 5 8.58 14.02 20.95
N ARG A 6 8.42 15.32 20.71
CA ARG A 6 7.17 15.95 20.26
C ARG A 6 6.65 15.42 18.92
N ILE A 7 7.55 15.17 17.96
CA ILE A 7 7.17 14.65 16.63
C ILE A 7 6.68 13.22 16.77
N VAL A 8 7.40 12.39 17.53
CA VAL A 8 7.03 10.98 17.74
C VAL A 8 5.66 10.89 18.41
N SER A 9 5.41 11.66 19.47
CA SER A 9 4.10 11.66 20.16
C SER A 9 2.95 12.12 19.26
N PHE A 10 3.15 13.14 18.42
CA PHE A 10 2.13 13.59 17.47
C PHE A 10 1.84 12.52 16.41
N VAL A 11 2.88 11.86 15.89
CA VAL A 11 2.75 10.78 14.92
C VAL A 11 2.05 9.57 15.52
N THR A 12 2.39 9.17 16.75
CA THR A 12 1.68 8.10 17.47
C THR A 12 0.21 8.43 17.69
N PHE A 13 -0.12 9.68 18.02
CA PHE A 13 -1.51 10.12 18.14
C PHE A 13 -2.26 10.02 16.81
N LEU A 14 -1.61 10.42 15.71
CA LEU A 14 -2.20 10.42 14.38
C LEU A 14 -2.40 8.99 13.85
N LEU A 15 -1.41 8.11 14.02
CA LEU A 15 -1.47 6.69 13.67
C LEU A 15 -2.42 5.89 14.57
N GLY A 16 -2.55 6.27 15.84
CA GLY A 16 -3.45 5.66 16.81
C GLY A 16 -4.92 6.06 16.64
N SER A 17 -5.23 6.98 15.71
CA SER A 17 -6.61 7.37 15.43
C SER A 17 -7.43 6.20 14.89
N LYS A 18 -8.63 6.00 15.46
CA LYS A 18 -9.57 4.93 15.06
C LYS A 18 -9.96 4.98 13.58
N TYR A 19 -9.82 6.15 12.94
CA TYR A 19 -10.16 6.37 11.54
C TYR A 19 -8.97 6.18 10.59
N PHE A 20 -7.74 6.18 11.09
CA PHE A 20 -6.55 6.16 10.24
C PHE A 20 -6.47 4.85 9.43
N GLU A 21 -6.54 3.70 10.11
CA GLU A 21 -6.47 2.39 9.45
C GLU A 21 -7.60 2.12 8.44
N PRO A 22 -8.89 2.37 8.73
CA PRO A 22 -9.96 2.15 7.75
C PRO A 22 -9.88 3.12 6.56
N VAL A 23 -9.44 4.36 6.75
CA VAL A 23 -9.22 5.31 5.65
C VAL A 23 -8.09 4.84 4.73
N MET A 24 -6.96 4.40 5.30
CA MET A 24 -5.86 3.82 4.50
C MET A 24 -6.33 2.57 3.74
N GLY A 25 -7.15 1.74 4.37
CA GLY A 25 -7.77 0.59 3.73
C GLY A 25 -8.65 0.96 2.54
N LEU A 26 -9.48 2.00 2.68
CA LEU A 26 -10.31 2.52 1.60
C LEU A 26 -9.46 3.05 0.43
N LEU A 27 -8.36 3.76 0.72
CA LEU A 27 -7.44 4.24 -0.31
C LEU A 27 -6.77 3.10 -1.08
N ILE A 28 -6.44 1.98 -0.42
CA ILE A 28 -5.89 0.79 -1.08
C ILE A 28 -6.93 0.18 -2.04
N LEU A 29 -8.20 0.10 -1.61
CA LEU A 29 -9.29 -0.40 -2.45
C LEU A 29 -9.53 0.50 -3.66
N LEU A 30 -9.55 1.82 -3.47
CA LEU A 30 -9.69 2.79 -4.56
C LEU A 30 -8.51 2.71 -5.54
N ASN A 31 -7.28 2.58 -5.04
CA ASN A 31 -6.10 2.40 -5.88
C ASN A 31 -6.17 1.11 -6.71
N THR A 32 -6.63 0.01 -6.10
CA THR A 32 -6.84 -1.28 -6.77
C THR A 32 -7.91 -1.20 -7.86
N ALA A 33 -9.05 -0.56 -7.56
CA ALA A 33 -10.10 -0.33 -8.53
C ALA A 33 -9.62 0.52 -9.71
N ASN A 34 -8.81 1.56 -9.43
CA ASN A 34 -8.21 2.40 -10.46
C ASN A 34 -7.26 1.62 -11.38
N ILE A 35 -6.49 0.65 -10.84
CA ILE A 35 -5.64 -0.23 -11.64
C ILE A 35 -6.50 -1.08 -12.60
N GLY A 36 -7.56 -1.71 -12.09
CA GLY A 36 -8.47 -2.51 -12.92
C GLY A 36 -9.13 -1.69 -14.02
N TRP A 37 -9.57 -0.48 -13.68
CA TRP A 37 -10.12 0.48 -14.63
C TRP A 37 -9.11 0.90 -15.70
N THR A 38 -7.86 1.16 -15.30
CA THR A 38 -6.78 1.54 -16.22
C THR A 38 -6.46 0.42 -17.20
N ILE A 39 -6.40 -0.84 -16.73
CA ILE A 39 -6.14 -2.00 -17.61
C ILE A 39 -7.22 -2.10 -18.69
N ASN A 40 -8.49 -1.86 -18.35
CA ASN A 40 -9.58 -1.92 -19.31
C ASN A 40 -9.45 -0.82 -20.39
N ARG A 41 -9.16 0.42 -19.97
CA ARG A 41 -8.98 1.55 -20.91
C ARG A 41 -7.71 1.45 -21.77
N GLU A 42 -6.64 0.85 -21.23
CA GLU A 42 -5.44 0.52 -22.02
C GLU A 42 -5.76 -0.48 -23.14
N LEU A 43 -6.70 -1.42 -22.93
CA LEU A 43 -7.13 -2.38 -23.97
C LEU A 43 -7.99 -1.71 -25.04
N ASP A 44 -8.80 -0.71 -24.66
CA ASP A 44 -9.65 0.06 -25.57
C ASP A 44 -8.90 1.19 -26.31
N GLY A 45 -7.61 1.39 -26.02
CA GLY A 45 -6.75 2.39 -26.68
C GLY A 45 -7.01 3.83 -26.26
N GLU A 46 -7.63 4.05 -25.10
CA GLU A 46 -7.96 5.39 -24.60
C GLU A 46 -6.81 6.05 -23.80
N ASP A 47 -6.83 7.38 -23.72
CA ASP A 47 -5.84 8.16 -22.97
C ASP A 47 -5.89 7.87 -21.47
N THR A 48 -4.74 7.48 -20.91
CA THR A 48 -4.58 7.07 -19.50
C THR A 48 -3.87 8.11 -18.63
N SER A 49 -3.64 9.31 -19.15
CA SER A 49 -2.89 10.40 -18.50
C SER A 49 -3.45 10.80 -17.13
N THR A 50 -4.78 10.84 -16.97
CA THR A 50 -5.44 11.13 -15.69
C THR A 50 -5.19 10.05 -14.64
N ASN A 51 -5.09 8.78 -15.07
CA ASN A 51 -4.85 7.66 -14.17
C ASN A 51 -3.42 7.68 -13.61
N THR A 52 -2.45 8.17 -14.38
CA THR A 52 -1.06 8.33 -13.94
C THR A 52 -0.94 9.32 -12.78
N ILE A 53 -1.67 10.43 -12.83
CA ILE A 53 -1.67 11.46 -11.77
C ILE A 53 -2.27 10.90 -10.48
N LEU A 54 -3.42 10.21 -10.58
CA LEU A 54 -4.06 9.55 -9.44
C LEU A 54 -3.15 8.48 -8.82
N GLU A 55 -2.50 7.68 -9.66
CA GLU A 55 -1.57 6.64 -9.21
C GLU A 55 -0.36 7.21 -8.46
N ALA A 56 0.17 8.35 -8.93
CA ALA A 56 1.22 9.09 -8.24
C ALA A 56 0.72 9.64 -6.89
N ALA A 57 -0.48 10.21 -6.84
CA ALA A 57 -1.08 10.72 -5.60
C ALA A 57 -1.25 9.61 -4.55
N PHE A 58 -1.80 8.46 -4.94
CA PHE A 58 -1.91 7.30 -4.03
C PHE A 58 -0.55 6.84 -3.53
N LEU A 59 0.45 6.75 -4.41
CA LEU A 59 1.82 6.37 -4.03
C LEU A 59 2.39 7.32 -2.97
N ILE A 60 2.22 8.64 -3.14
CA ILE A 60 2.70 9.65 -2.19
C ILE A 60 2.03 9.48 -0.83
N VAL A 61 0.71 9.28 -0.78
CA VAL A 61 -0.02 9.07 0.48
C VAL A 61 0.48 7.82 1.20
N PHE A 62 0.67 6.71 0.50
CA PHE A 62 1.22 5.49 1.10
C PHE A 62 2.69 5.61 1.51
N ALA A 63 3.48 6.37 0.76
CA ALA A 63 4.86 6.67 1.14
C ALA A 63 4.90 7.50 2.43
N LEU A 64 4.02 8.50 2.56
CA LEU A 64 3.87 9.28 3.79
C LEU A 64 3.45 8.41 4.97
N GLU A 65 2.45 7.52 4.81
CA GLU A 65 2.08 6.56 5.86
C GLU A 65 3.30 5.75 6.33
N LEU A 66 4.07 5.21 5.38
CA LEU A 66 5.23 4.39 5.71
C LEU A 66 6.28 5.18 6.48
N VAL A 67 6.54 6.43 6.08
CA VAL A 67 7.44 7.34 6.78
C VAL A 67 6.94 7.63 8.18
N LEU A 68 5.63 7.86 8.37
CA LEU A 68 5.03 8.07 9.68
C LEU A 68 5.21 6.83 10.58
N ARG A 69 4.92 5.63 10.06
CA ARG A 69 5.14 4.36 10.80
C ARG A 69 6.62 4.11 11.11
N PHE A 70 7.53 4.59 10.26
CA PHE A 70 8.97 4.52 10.52
C PHE A 70 9.40 5.52 11.60
N VAL A 71 8.82 6.72 11.64
CA VAL A 71 9.07 7.72 12.69
C VAL A 71 8.57 7.25 14.05
N GLU A 72 7.42 6.56 14.10
CA GLU A 72 6.85 6.03 15.34
C GLU A 72 7.72 4.92 15.95
N SER A 73 7.99 3.85 15.20
CA SER A 73 8.60 2.63 15.76
C SER A 73 10.06 2.39 15.32
N GLY A 74 10.61 3.24 14.46
CA GLY A 74 12.00 3.17 14.01
C GLY A 74 12.39 1.80 13.48
N ARG A 75 13.43 1.19 14.08
CA ARG A 75 13.90 -0.16 13.73
C ARG A 75 12.90 -1.27 14.08
N GLN A 76 11.97 -1.05 15.02
CA GLN A 76 10.96 -2.05 15.36
C GLN A 76 9.94 -2.21 14.23
N THR A 77 9.73 -1.18 13.41
CA THR A 77 8.86 -1.22 12.23
C THR A 77 9.28 -2.31 11.25
N LEU A 78 10.59 -2.57 11.12
CA LEU A 78 11.15 -3.61 10.24
C LEU A 78 10.96 -5.04 10.78
N LYS A 79 10.65 -5.21 12.07
CA LYS A 79 10.36 -6.53 12.66
C LYS A 79 8.96 -7.02 12.31
N VAL A 80 8.06 -6.12 11.90
CA VAL A 80 6.71 -6.46 11.46
C VAL A 80 6.77 -6.84 9.98
N PRO A 81 6.52 -8.11 9.59
CA PRO A 81 6.72 -8.59 8.21
C PRO A 81 5.96 -7.78 7.16
N TRP A 82 4.76 -7.32 7.50
CA TRP A 82 3.92 -6.52 6.60
C TRP A 82 4.47 -5.12 6.37
N ASN A 83 4.98 -4.46 7.40
CA ASN A 83 5.61 -3.14 7.25
C ASN A 83 6.95 -3.25 6.51
N LEU A 84 7.70 -4.33 6.73
CA LEU A 84 8.93 -4.63 6.00
C LEU A 84 8.65 -4.85 4.50
N PHE A 85 7.61 -5.63 4.19
CA PHE A 85 7.16 -5.83 2.80
C PHE A 85 6.78 -4.51 2.13
N ASP A 86 6.00 -3.67 2.82
CA ASP A 86 5.62 -2.36 2.29
C ASP A 86 6.84 -1.47 2.01
N PHE A 87 7.84 -1.50 2.89
CA PHE A 87 9.10 -0.77 2.72
C PHE A 87 9.92 -1.28 1.54
N LEU A 88 10.06 -2.60 1.38
CA LEU A 88 10.72 -3.20 0.22
C LEU A 88 10.01 -2.83 -1.08
N LEU A 89 8.68 -2.88 -1.11
CA LEU A 89 7.90 -2.56 -2.29
C LEU A 89 8.12 -1.11 -2.76
N ILE A 90 8.09 -0.14 -1.84
CA ILE A 90 8.36 1.27 -2.19
C ILE A 90 9.80 1.43 -2.65
N SER A 91 10.76 0.82 -1.95
CA SER A 91 12.18 0.92 -2.28
C SER A 91 12.47 0.37 -3.68
N VAL A 92 11.92 -0.79 -4.03
CA VAL A 92 12.05 -1.38 -5.36
C VAL A 92 11.35 -0.51 -6.42
N THR A 93 10.18 0.06 -6.11
CA THR A 93 9.46 0.97 -7.03
C THR A 93 10.30 2.20 -7.37
N ILE A 94 10.89 2.84 -6.36
CA ILE A 94 11.74 4.02 -6.54
C ILE A 94 13.01 3.64 -7.31
N LEU A 95 13.65 2.53 -6.94
CA LEU A 95 14.86 2.05 -7.62
C LEU A 95 14.60 1.78 -9.10
N VAL A 96 13.50 1.11 -9.45
CA VAL A 96 13.13 0.87 -10.86
C VAL A 96 12.82 2.17 -11.60
N MET A 97 12.15 3.14 -10.96
CA MET A 97 11.87 4.45 -11.57
C MET A 97 13.16 5.22 -11.86
N ILE A 98 14.12 5.19 -10.93
CA ILE A 98 15.43 5.80 -11.09
C ILE A 98 16.23 5.11 -12.20
N LEU A 99 16.26 3.77 -12.20
CA LEU A 99 16.93 2.98 -13.24
C LEU A 99 16.34 3.23 -14.62
N ALA A 100 15.02 3.28 -14.75
CA ALA A 100 14.36 3.63 -16.01
C ALA A 100 14.73 5.05 -16.47
N SER A 101 14.87 6.00 -15.54
CA SER A 101 15.29 7.37 -15.85
C SER A 101 16.75 7.42 -16.35
N PHE A 102 17.64 6.64 -15.76
CA PHE A 102 19.03 6.54 -16.23
C PHE A 102 19.15 5.80 -17.56
N ASP A 103 18.36 4.76 -17.78
CA ASP A 103 18.40 4.01 -19.03
C ASP A 103 17.88 4.85 -20.19
N THR A 104 16.83 5.68 -19.99
CA THR A 104 16.42 6.66 -21.01
C THR A 104 17.51 7.68 -21.39
N LEU A 105 18.48 7.93 -20.51
CA LEU A 105 19.66 8.76 -20.80
C LEU A 105 20.79 7.97 -21.50
N ALA A 106 20.91 6.66 -21.26
CA ALA A 106 21.88 5.77 -21.90
C ALA A 106 21.41 5.21 -23.27
N LEU A 107 20.09 5.19 -23.50
CA LEU A 107 19.41 4.65 -24.69
C LEU A 107 19.52 5.51 -25.96
N ARG A 108 20.56 6.33 -26.09
CA ARG A 108 21.01 6.79 -27.42
C ARG A 108 21.72 5.67 -28.22
N THR A 109 21.96 4.49 -27.64
CA THR A 109 22.87 3.51 -28.27
C THR A 109 22.50 2.01 -28.21
N GLY A 110 21.36 1.53 -27.68
CA GLY A 110 21.10 0.08 -27.83
C GLY A 110 19.85 -0.56 -27.24
N THR A 111 19.26 -1.44 -28.05
CA THR A 111 18.39 -2.60 -27.74
C THR A 111 16.97 -2.37 -27.18
N LEU A 112 15.97 -2.52 -28.07
CA LEU A 112 14.53 -2.55 -27.81
C LEU A 112 14.08 -3.59 -26.76
N THR A 113 14.89 -4.62 -26.49
CA THR A 113 14.60 -5.68 -25.51
C THR A 113 14.61 -5.21 -24.06
N ASP A 114 15.40 -4.19 -23.72
CA ASP A 114 15.48 -3.71 -22.32
C ASP A 114 14.32 -2.76 -21.98
N SER A 115 13.84 -1.99 -22.95
CA SER A 115 12.63 -1.18 -22.80
C SER A 115 11.39 -2.06 -22.53
N MET A 116 11.26 -3.22 -23.20
CA MET A 116 10.16 -4.15 -22.93
C MET A 116 10.22 -4.75 -21.52
N LYS A 117 11.41 -5.10 -21.03
CA LYS A 117 11.59 -5.61 -19.67
C LYS A 117 11.26 -4.56 -18.63
N GLN A 118 11.66 -3.30 -18.82
CA GLN A 118 11.31 -2.21 -17.91
C GLN A 118 9.81 -2.00 -17.81
N VAL A 119 9.10 -2.00 -18.94
CA VAL A 119 7.62 -1.90 -18.95
C VAL A 119 6.98 -3.06 -18.19
N LEU A 120 7.47 -4.29 -18.36
CA LEU A 120 6.98 -5.46 -17.62
C LEU A 120 7.25 -5.34 -16.11
N VAL A 121 8.44 -4.89 -15.71
CA VAL A 121 8.78 -4.71 -14.29
C VAL A 121 7.90 -3.62 -13.67
N LEU A 122 7.69 -2.49 -14.35
CA LEU A 122 6.79 -1.45 -13.90
C LEU A 122 5.36 -1.99 -13.74
N ARG A 123 4.86 -2.78 -14.70
CA ARG A 123 3.54 -3.43 -14.61
C ARG A 123 3.44 -4.38 -13.42
N ILE A 124 4.45 -5.23 -13.20
CA ILE A 124 4.49 -6.17 -12.07
C ILE A 124 4.53 -5.41 -10.74
N LEU A 125 5.29 -4.33 -10.63
CA LEU A 125 5.35 -3.50 -9.43
C LEU A 125 4.03 -2.80 -9.12
N ARG A 126 3.30 -2.35 -10.14
CA ARG A 126 1.94 -1.83 -10.00
C ARG A 126 1.00 -2.91 -9.46
N LEU A 127 1.07 -4.13 -10.01
CA LEU A 127 0.26 -5.28 -9.55
C LEU A 127 0.66 -5.76 -8.15
N LEU A 128 1.94 -5.69 -7.77
CA LEU A 128 2.42 -6.02 -6.44
C LEU A 128 1.77 -5.16 -5.34
N ARG A 129 1.28 -3.96 -5.67
CA ARG A 129 0.52 -3.13 -4.72
C ARG A 129 -0.81 -3.77 -4.31
N LEU A 130 -1.38 -4.68 -5.11
CA LEU A 130 -2.54 -5.49 -4.74
C LEU A 130 -2.26 -6.36 -3.50
N VAL A 131 -1.01 -6.73 -3.26
CA VAL A 131 -0.61 -7.46 -2.05
C VAL A 131 -0.87 -6.62 -0.80
N ARG A 132 -0.89 -5.29 -0.89
CA ARG A 132 -1.30 -4.42 0.22
C ARG A 132 -2.79 -4.57 0.56
N ALA A 133 -3.64 -4.86 -0.42
CA ALA A 133 -5.05 -5.18 -0.16
C ALA A 133 -5.19 -6.49 0.65
N VAL A 134 -4.22 -7.41 0.55
CA VAL A 134 -4.18 -8.62 1.38
C VAL A 134 -3.93 -8.28 2.87
N ARG A 135 -3.21 -7.21 3.17
CA ARG A 135 -3.10 -6.69 4.55
C ARG A 135 -4.46 -6.29 5.11
N LEU A 136 -5.36 -5.76 4.26
CA LEU A 136 -6.73 -5.45 4.65
C LEU A 136 -7.49 -6.71 5.09
N MET A 137 -7.29 -7.84 4.41
CA MET A 137 -7.88 -9.13 4.83
C MET A 137 -7.43 -9.57 6.24
N ARG A 138 -6.23 -9.17 6.69
CA ARG A 138 -5.79 -9.43 8.07
C ARG A 138 -6.60 -8.63 9.08
N ILE A 139 -6.91 -7.37 8.77
CA ILE A 139 -7.77 -6.51 9.61
C ILE A 139 -9.18 -7.10 9.66
N PHE A 140 -9.74 -7.48 8.52
CA PHE A 140 -11.03 -8.16 8.45
C PHE A 140 -11.06 -9.47 9.26
N ARG A 141 -9.98 -10.26 9.26
CA ARG A 141 -9.88 -11.46 10.13
C ARG A 141 -9.96 -11.11 11.61
N SER A 142 -9.32 -10.02 12.05
CA SER A 142 -9.41 -9.56 13.43
C SER A 142 -10.84 -9.13 13.78
N LEU A 143 -11.50 -8.39 12.90
CA LEU A 143 -12.90 -8.00 13.05
C LEU A 143 -13.83 -9.21 13.07
N TRP A 144 -13.59 -10.20 12.21
CA TRP A 144 -14.39 -11.41 12.15
C TRP A 144 -14.31 -12.23 13.45
N LYS A 145 -13.13 -12.31 14.06
CA LYS A 145 -12.98 -12.93 15.39
C LYS A 145 -13.79 -12.21 16.47
N LEU A 146 -13.88 -10.88 16.41
CA LEU A 146 -14.73 -10.11 17.33
C LEU A 146 -16.21 -10.40 17.10
N VAL A 147 -16.63 -10.49 15.84
CA VAL A 147 -18.00 -10.86 15.46
C VAL A 147 -18.33 -12.27 15.91
N GLU A 148 -17.39 -13.21 15.76
CA GLU A 148 -17.53 -14.60 16.23
C GLU A 148 -17.66 -14.66 17.75
N GLY A 149 -16.84 -13.89 18.49
CA GLY A 149 -16.99 -13.72 19.92
C GLY A 149 -18.36 -13.15 20.33
N LEU A 150 -18.85 -12.14 19.60
CA LEU A 150 -20.19 -11.57 19.84
C LEU A 150 -21.30 -12.60 19.60
N LYS A 151 -21.21 -13.37 18.50
CA LYS A 151 -22.15 -14.46 18.21
C LYS A 151 -22.17 -15.50 19.31
N GLN A 152 -21.00 -15.82 19.86
CA GLN A 152 -20.88 -16.78 20.95
C GLN A 152 -21.53 -16.26 22.24
N CYS A 153 -21.31 -14.98 22.59
CA CYS A 153 -21.99 -14.34 23.72
C CYS A 153 -23.52 -14.28 23.54
N MET A 154 -24.01 -14.01 22.33
CA MET A 154 -25.45 -14.06 22.05
C MET A 154 -26.01 -15.46 22.27
N GLY A 155 -25.31 -16.50 21.83
CA GLY A 155 -25.72 -17.89 22.04
C GLY A 155 -25.80 -18.28 23.53
N THR A 156 -24.82 -17.86 24.33
CA THR A 156 -24.82 -18.14 25.78
C THR A 156 -25.92 -17.38 26.52
N MET A 157 -26.22 -16.13 26.14
CA MET A 157 -27.33 -15.37 26.73
C MET A 157 -28.69 -15.99 26.41
N ILE A 158 -28.90 -16.42 25.16
CA ILE A 158 -30.16 -17.07 24.77
C ILE A 158 -30.35 -18.39 25.53
N SER A 159 -29.27 -19.17 25.68
CA SER A 159 -29.30 -20.42 26.45
C SER A 159 -29.48 -20.22 27.95
N ALA A 160 -29.20 -19.03 28.48
CA ALA A 160 -29.42 -18.71 29.90
C ALA A 160 -30.83 -18.18 30.17
N LEU A 161 -31.56 -17.76 29.12
CA LEU A 161 -32.92 -17.22 29.21
C LEU A 161 -34.01 -18.28 28.91
N LEU A 162 -33.66 -19.36 28.21
CA LEU A 162 -34.50 -20.53 27.93
C LEU A 162 -34.28 -21.62 28.99
#